data_AF-A0A2W4QT11-F1
#
_entry.id   AF-A0A2W4QT11-F1
#
_cell.length_a   1.000
_cell.length_b   1.000
_cell.length_c   1.000
_cell.angle_alpha   90.00
_cell.angle_beta   90.00
_cell.angle_gamma   90.00
#
_symmetry.space_group_name_H-M   'P 1'
#
loop_
_entity.id
_entity.type
_entity.pdbx_description
1 polymer ?
#
loop_
_entity_poly.entity_id
_entity_poly.type
_entity_poly.pdbx_seq_one_letter_code
_entity_poly.pdbx_strand_id
1 'polypeptide(L)'
;MRLMQRVYTQLSDLRLSETNLRRAISDADLGDAAFWQRLKDFMLRPAEAEPSKRVLRYTPEAQATFFMAGFREFRDPTDTEAWILPALFALVLPVCLDVKVVASESSIPLLLEADELPETVWLEGAHPAIAALVQDSRLRIDYPEAKPGEFQRGLMPALARLAAAYMIHLDTEYAPPKENFHRFAPLAHSLMESPLYVFHYLKKQARDERPVSAERVRRYIAYAESLFSPKGDYTVSLARKLVEQYRGFYRAKTPLNGNRMRRPLDVVAETLLKADQRLFDTPEALVELAEAELKRFMARVGEGKADGRFPKGVSAAERAAAMRQFSETFVNEVFIGIFNRDVAALRGRQLNLLSSACESLYEEMQRAEWAERGRDDDEADETPMDATI
;
A
#
# COMPACT_ATOMS: atom_id res chain seq x y z
N MET A 1 35.87 16.09 3.56
CA MET A 1 36.24 15.31 4.76
C MET A 1 35.39 15.59 6.01
N ARG A 2 35.23 16.84 6.49
CA ARG A 2 34.50 17.12 7.75
C ARG A 2 33.05 16.63 7.82
N LEU A 3 32.29 16.69 6.71
CA LEU A 3 30.91 16.20 6.66
C LEU A 3 30.83 14.69 6.88
N MET A 4 31.70 13.91 6.22
CA MET A 4 31.66 12.46 6.36
C MET A 4 32.13 11.98 7.72
N GLN A 5 33.14 12.63 8.30
CA GLN A 5 33.54 12.37 9.68
C GLN A 5 32.41 12.70 10.67
N ARG A 6 31.64 13.75 10.39
CA ARG A 6 30.44 14.11 11.15
C ARG A 6 29.35 13.05 11.00
N VAL A 7 29.05 12.60 9.78
CA VAL A 7 28.09 11.51 9.52
C VAL A 7 28.53 10.23 10.25
N TYR A 8 29.81 9.88 10.14
CA TYR A 8 30.37 8.70 10.79
C TYR A 8 30.20 8.72 12.31
N THR A 9 30.51 9.85 12.95
CA THR A 9 30.39 10.01 14.40
C THR A 9 28.93 10.12 14.86
N GLN A 10 28.08 10.77 14.07
CA GLN A 10 26.70 11.11 14.44
C GLN A 10 25.65 10.12 13.94
N LEU A 11 25.99 9.13 13.11
CA LEU A 11 25.01 8.20 12.54
C LEU A 11 24.16 7.57 13.65
N SER A 12 22.86 7.80 13.57
CA SER A 12 21.87 7.29 14.50
C SER A 12 21.48 5.85 14.16
N ASP A 13 20.86 5.16 15.12
CA ASP A 13 20.14 3.92 14.84
C ASP A 13 18.74 4.29 14.36
N LEU A 14 18.59 4.58 13.06
CA LEU A 14 17.34 5.04 12.48
C LEU A 14 16.30 3.91 12.50
N ARG A 15 15.29 4.00 13.38
CA ARG A 15 14.21 3.02 13.41
C ARG A 15 12.89 3.65 13.00
N LEU A 16 12.24 3.09 11.98
CA LEU A 16 10.89 3.52 11.60
C LEU A 16 9.85 3.23 12.69
N SER A 17 10.19 2.40 13.68
CA SER A 17 9.39 2.21 14.89
C SER A 17 9.45 3.39 15.87
N GLU A 18 10.41 4.32 15.74
CA GLU A 18 10.47 5.53 16.54
C GLU A 18 9.29 6.46 16.22
N THR A 19 8.56 6.87 17.26
CA THR A 19 7.29 7.60 17.14
C THR A 19 7.38 8.84 16.24
N ASN A 20 8.42 9.65 16.39
CA ASN A 20 8.55 10.90 15.63
C ASN A 20 8.84 10.64 14.15
N LEU A 21 9.75 9.70 13.85
CA LEU A 21 10.06 9.33 12.47
C LEU A 21 8.86 8.64 11.81
N ARG A 22 8.20 7.73 12.53
CA ARG A 22 6.98 7.05 12.08
C ARG A 22 5.89 8.06 11.70
N ARG A 23 5.72 9.10 12.53
CA ARG A 23 4.78 10.19 12.26
C ARG A 23 5.19 11.01 11.05
N ALA A 24 6.46 11.39 10.93
CA ALA A 24 6.97 12.12 9.78
C ALA A 24 6.75 11.36 8.46
N ILE A 25 7.04 10.06 8.42
CA ILE A 25 6.84 9.19 7.25
C ILE A 25 5.34 8.97 6.98
N SER A 26 4.53 8.89 8.03
CA SER A 26 3.08 8.74 7.92
C SER A 26 2.43 9.90 7.16
N ASP A 27 2.88 11.12 7.42
CA ASP A 27 2.23 12.32 6.89
C ASP A 27 2.84 12.76 5.54
N ALA A 28 3.82 12.00 5.03
CA ALA A 28 4.62 12.36 3.87
C ALA A 28 4.19 11.67 2.58
N ASP A 29 4.49 12.32 1.47
CA ASP A 29 4.58 11.66 0.16
C ASP A 29 5.95 10.97 0.06
N LEU A 30 5.94 9.63 0.02
CA LEU A 30 7.16 8.83 -0.06
C LEU A 30 7.87 8.94 -1.42
N GLY A 31 7.21 9.50 -2.45
CA GLY A 31 7.83 9.83 -3.72
C GLY A 31 8.63 11.14 -3.71
N ASP A 32 8.39 12.02 -2.74
CA ASP A 32 9.02 13.35 -2.68
C ASP A 32 10.47 13.27 -2.17
N ALA A 33 11.43 13.52 -3.06
CA ALA A 33 12.85 13.59 -2.70
C ALA A 33 13.14 14.66 -1.63
N ALA A 34 12.42 15.78 -1.63
CA ALA A 34 12.62 16.85 -0.65
C ALA A 34 12.21 16.41 0.76
N PHE A 35 11.21 15.54 0.91
CA PHE A 35 10.88 14.90 2.18
C PHE A 35 12.06 14.09 2.71
N TRP A 36 12.62 13.21 1.89
CA TRP A 36 13.75 12.37 2.29
C TRP A 36 14.98 13.20 2.68
N GLN A 37 15.30 14.25 1.93
CA GLN A 37 16.40 15.17 2.26
C GLN A 37 16.27 15.84 3.63
N ARG A 38 15.03 16.08 4.10
CA ARG A 38 14.75 16.64 5.43
C ARG A 38 14.95 15.63 6.56
N LEU A 39 14.99 14.31 6.26
CA LEU A 39 15.19 13.29 7.28
C LEU A 39 16.62 13.23 7.86
N LYS A 40 17.56 13.99 7.29
CA LYS A 40 18.94 14.09 7.82
C LYS A 40 18.98 14.36 9.33
N ASP A 41 18.02 15.11 9.87
CA ASP A 41 17.95 15.47 11.29
C ASP A 41 17.54 14.28 12.17
N PHE A 42 16.83 13.28 11.63
CA PHE A 42 16.56 12.00 12.30
C PHE A 42 17.73 11.02 12.19
N MET A 43 18.51 11.12 11.11
CA MET A 43 19.65 10.22 10.84
C MET A 43 20.94 10.61 11.56
N LEU A 44 21.09 11.89 11.90
CA LEU A 44 22.29 12.41 12.54
C LEU A 44 21.97 12.88 13.96
N ARG A 45 22.63 12.26 14.93
CA ARG A 45 22.56 12.68 16.33
C ARG A 45 23.22 14.05 16.53
N PRO A 46 22.80 14.83 17.54
CA PRO A 46 23.54 16.01 17.98
C PRO A 46 25.01 15.67 18.25
N ALA A 47 25.92 16.60 17.95
CA ALA A 47 27.37 16.38 18.06
C ALA A 47 27.84 16.00 19.47
N GLU A 48 27.09 16.42 20.49
CA GLU A 48 27.38 16.22 21.90
C GLU A 48 26.80 14.90 22.45
N ALA A 49 26.00 14.18 21.67
CA ALA A 49 25.38 12.93 22.10
C ALA A 49 26.37 11.76 22.03
N GLU A 50 26.27 10.81 22.97
CA GLU A 50 27.06 9.58 22.92
C GLU A 50 26.82 8.81 21.60
N PRO A 51 27.89 8.29 20.97
CA PRO A 51 27.76 7.47 19.78
C PRO A 51 26.82 6.29 20.02
N SER A 52 26.01 5.96 19.02
CA SER A 52 25.18 4.77 19.10
C SER A 52 26.04 3.53 19.31
N LYS A 53 25.79 2.78 20.40
CA LYS A 53 26.42 1.48 20.69
C LYS A 53 26.05 0.40 19.66
N ARG A 54 25.07 0.70 18.80
CA ARG A 54 24.45 -0.17 17.80
C ARG A 54 25.12 -0.05 16.43
N VAL A 55 25.83 1.04 16.18
CA VAL A 55 26.57 1.25 14.94
C VAL A 55 28.04 0.89 15.18
N LEU A 56 28.49 -0.16 14.52
CA LEU A 56 29.90 -0.56 14.45
C LEU A 56 30.65 0.40 13.54
N ARG A 57 31.79 0.88 14.03
CA ARG A 57 32.66 1.84 13.35
C ARG A 57 34.05 1.21 13.25
N TYR A 58 34.48 0.91 12.02
CA TYR A 58 35.69 0.13 11.78
C TYR A 58 37.01 0.93 11.89
N THR A 59 37.00 2.27 11.77
CA THR A 59 38.24 3.09 11.82
C THR A 59 37.96 4.51 12.37
N PRO A 60 38.49 4.88 13.55
CA PRO A 60 38.42 6.25 14.05
C PRO A 60 39.42 7.21 13.37
N GLU A 61 40.52 6.68 12.83
CA GLU A 61 41.68 7.46 12.34
C GLU A 61 41.73 7.61 10.80
N ALA A 62 40.74 7.10 10.07
CA ALA A 62 40.86 6.97 8.64
C ALA A 62 40.63 8.30 7.90
N GLN A 63 41.71 8.82 7.33
CA GLN A 63 41.72 9.67 6.13
C GLN A 63 41.31 8.86 4.88
N ALA A 64 40.37 7.91 5.00
CA ALA A 64 39.98 7.05 3.90
C ALA A 64 38.95 7.72 2.98
N THR A 65 38.98 7.33 1.71
CA THR A 65 38.03 7.70 0.65
C THR A 65 36.64 7.08 0.85
N PHE A 66 36.49 6.07 1.72
CA PHE A 66 35.24 5.40 2.04
C PHE A 66 35.06 5.18 3.55
N PHE A 67 33.80 5.06 3.99
CA PHE A 67 33.42 4.83 5.39
C PHE A 67 32.67 3.51 5.50
N MET A 68 33.09 2.66 6.44
CA MET A 68 32.39 1.41 6.74
C MET A 68 31.68 1.52 8.09
N ALA A 69 30.37 1.29 8.06
CA ALA A 69 29.54 1.16 9.23
C ALA A 69 28.84 -0.21 9.21
N GLY A 70 28.88 -0.91 10.34
CA GLY A 70 28.08 -2.12 10.55
C GLY A 70 26.96 -1.85 11.54
N PHE A 71 25.95 -2.70 11.56
CA PHE A 71 24.86 -2.62 12.53
C PHE A 71 24.94 -3.83 13.47
N ARG A 72 25.02 -3.60 14.78
CA ARG A 72 24.98 -4.66 15.79
C ARG A 72 23.56 -5.17 15.96
N GLU A 73 23.44 -6.47 16.05
CA GLU A 73 22.20 -7.17 16.33
C GLU A 73 21.72 -7.00 17.78
N PHE A 74 20.41 -7.10 18.01
CA PHE A 74 19.81 -7.01 19.36
C PHE A 74 19.47 -8.35 20.02
N ARG A 75 19.77 -9.48 19.36
CA ARG A 75 19.78 -10.89 19.78
C ARG A 75 19.23 -11.73 18.63
N ASP A 76 20.03 -12.66 18.09
CA ASP A 76 19.64 -13.68 17.10
C ASP A 76 18.66 -13.18 16.02
N PRO A 77 19.00 -12.12 15.28
CA PRO A 77 18.11 -11.60 14.26
C PRO A 77 17.98 -12.62 13.15
N THR A 78 16.81 -12.61 12.53
CA THR A 78 16.61 -13.35 11.29
C THR A 78 17.43 -12.71 10.16
N ASP A 79 17.82 -13.47 9.15
CA ASP A 79 18.52 -12.96 7.96
C ASP A 79 17.80 -11.75 7.32
N THR A 80 16.46 -11.75 7.35
CA THR A 80 15.67 -10.61 6.87
C THR A 80 15.88 -9.36 7.73
N GLU A 81 15.92 -9.49 9.05
CA GLU A 81 16.11 -8.38 9.99
C GLU A 81 17.49 -7.73 9.83
N ALA A 82 18.52 -8.55 9.62
CA ALA A 82 19.88 -8.08 9.37
C ALA A 82 19.96 -7.14 8.15
N TRP A 83 19.05 -7.29 7.18
CA TRP A 83 19.05 -6.53 5.93
C TRP A 83 18.12 -5.31 5.89
N ILE A 84 17.09 -5.22 6.74
CA ILE A 84 16.11 -4.13 6.69
C ILE A 84 16.77 -2.77 6.90
N LEU A 85 17.58 -2.64 7.95
CA LEU A 85 18.22 -1.38 8.30
C LEU A 85 19.35 -1.01 7.32
N PRO A 86 20.30 -1.91 6.98
CA PRO A 86 21.30 -1.62 5.95
C PRO A 86 20.70 -1.23 4.61
N ALA A 87 19.64 -1.92 4.14
CA ALA A 87 18.98 -1.58 2.90
C ALA A 87 18.34 -0.18 2.96
N LEU A 88 17.67 0.16 4.06
CA LEU A 88 17.10 1.50 4.24
C LEU A 88 18.19 2.58 4.20
N PHE A 89 19.28 2.40 4.96
CA PHE A 89 20.39 3.35 4.98
C PHE A 89 21.05 3.49 3.60
N ALA A 90 21.25 2.37 2.90
CA ALA A 90 21.80 2.38 1.56
C ALA A 90 20.96 3.20 0.58
N LEU A 91 19.64 3.20 0.73
CA LEU A 91 18.74 3.96 -0.14
C LEU A 91 18.58 5.43 0.29
N VAL A 92 18.55 5.73 1.59
CA VAL A 92 18.26 7.10 2.07
C VAL A 92 19.50 8.01 2.15
N LEU A 93 20.68 7.46 2.47
CA LEU A 93 21.90 8.26 2.63
C LEU A 93 22.31 8.99 1.34
N PRO A 94 22.24 8.38 0.14
CA PRO A 94 22.53 9.09 -1.10
C PRO A 94 21.64 10.31 -1.31
N VAL A 95 20.35 10.19 -0.98
CA VAL A 95 19.38 11.28 -1.14
C VAL A 95 19.69 12.44 -0.20
N CYS A 96 20.11 12.13 1.03
CA CYS A 96 20.30 13.14 2.07
C CYS A 96 21.68 13.79 2.07
N LEU A 97 22.71 13.05 1.65
CA LEU A 97 24.11 13.42 1.84
C LEU A 97 24.89 13.50 0.52
N ASP A 98 24.28 13.16 -0.60
CA ASP A 98 24.92 13.12 -1.92
C ASP A 98 26.17 12.22 -1.93
N VAL A 99 25.99 10.97 -1.50
CA VAL A 99 27.05 9.96 -1.38
C VAL A 99 26.67 8.67 -2.11
N LYS A 100 27.67 7.92 -2.55
CA LYS A 100 27.47 6.55 -3.02
C LYS A 100 27.50 5.58 -1.85
N VAL A 101 26.66 4.54 -1.89
CA VAL A 101 26.56 3.56 -0.80
C VAL A 101 26.55 2.14 -1.34
N VAL A 102 27.37 1.29 -0.71
CA VAL A 102 27.34 -0.16 -0.91
C VAL A 102 26.90 -0.80 0.40
N ALA A 103 25.85 -1.63 0.35
CA ALA A 103 25.47 -2.50 1.44
C ALA A 103 25.82 -3.94 1.04
N SER A 104 26.54 -4.64 1.92
CA SER A 104 27.03 -6.00 1.69
C SER A 104 27.11 -6.74 3.02
N GLU A 105 27.00 -8.06 2.96
CA GLU A 105 27.34 -8.97 4.07
C GLU A 105 28.87 -9.08 4.28
N SER A 106 29.66 -8.68 3.29
CA SER A 106 31.12 -8.69 3.35
C SER A 106 31.64 -7.65 4.35
N SER A 107 32.53 -8.09 5.24
CA SER A 107 33.30 -7.20 6.11
C SER A 107 34.53 -6.59 5.43
N ILE A 108 34.78 -6.94 4.17
CA ILE A 108 35.89 -6.45 3.35
C ILE A 108 35.32 -5.46 2.32
N PRO A 109 35.96 -4.28 2.11
CA PRO A 109 35.59 -3.37 1.04
C PRO A 109 35.52 -4.08 -0.31
N LEU A 110 34.38 -3.96 -1.00
CA LEU A 110 34.18 -4.55 -2.33
C LEU A 110 34.76 -3.69 -3.46
N LEU A 111 35.02 -2.41 -3.16
CA LEU A 111 35.52 -1.40 -4.08
C LEU A 111 36.67 -0.65 -3.43
N LEU A 112 37.61 -0.19 -4.24
CA LEU A 112 38.73 0.63 -3.76
C LEU A 112 38.40 2.13 -3.87
N GLU A 113 37.68 2.50 -4.93
CA GLU A 113 37.33 3.88 -5.25
C GLU A 113 35.85 4.04 -5.63
N ALA A 114 35.34 5.27 -5.55
CA ALA A 114 33.92 5.57 -5.76
C ALA A 114 33.51 5.62 -7.25
N ASP A 115 34.46 5.77 -8.16
CA ASP A 115 34.27 5.74 -9.61
C ASP A 115 34.08 4.32 -10.15
N GLU A 116 34.55 3.30 -9.42
CA GLU A 116 34.29 1.87 -9.69
C GLU A 116 32.81 1.49 -9.57
N LEU A 117 31.98 2.33 -8.95
CA LEU A 117 30.53 2.17 -8.90
C LEU A 117 29.86 3.19 -9.83
N PRO A 118 29.48 2.85 -11.07
CA PRO A 118 28.77 3.77 -11.97
C PRO A 118 27.43 4.25 -11.39
N GLU A 119 26.81 3.40 -10.57
CA GLU A 119 25.54 3.68 -9.92
C GLU A 119 25.70 4.49 -8.63
N THR A 120 24.58 4.74 -7.96
CA THR A 120 24.53 5.46 -6.68
C THR A 120 24.52 4.48 -5.50
N VAL A 121 23.78 3.38 -5.64
CA VAL A 121 23.62 2.36 -4.60
C VAL A 121 23.89 0.99 -5.17
N TRP A 122 24.59 0.16 -4.40
CA TRP A 122 24.71 -1.27 -4.65
C TRP A 122 24.32 -2.07 -3.41
N LEU A 123 23.29 -2.90 -3.53
CA LEU A 123 22.88 -3.88 -2.54
C LEU A 123 23.45 -5.24 -2.96
N GLU A 124 24.63 -5.59 -2.44
CA GLU A 124 25.33 -6.82 -2.76
C GLU A 124 24.86 -7.96 -1.83
N GLY A 125 24.29 -9.01 -2.42
CA GLY A 125 23.80 -10.15 -1.65
C GLY A 125 22.54 -9.88 -0.82
N ALA A 126 21.75 -8.85 -1.18
CA ALA A 126 20.56 -8.49 -0.40
C ALA A 126 19.57 -9.65 -0.22
N HIS A 127 19.02 -9.78 0.99
CA HIS A 127 18.00 -10.77 1.30
C HIS A 127 16.84 -10.72 0.26
N PRO A 128 16.27 -11.86 -0.18
CA PRO A 128 15.25 -11.92 -1.25
C PRO A 128 14.05 -10.99 -1.05
N ALA A 129 13.65 -10.75 0.19
CA ALA A 129 12.58 -9.79 0.53
C ALA A 129 12.92 -8.34 0.14
N ILE A 130 14.17 -7.92 0.36
CA ILE A 130 14.66 -6.60 -0.04
C ILE A 130 14.75 -6.55 -1.56
N ALA A 131 15.35 -7.57 -2.18
CA ALA A 131 15.43 -7.67 -3.64
C ALA A 131 14.04 -7.59 -4.30
N ALA A 132 13.02 -8.21 -3.69
CA ALA A 132 11.64 -8.14 -4.17
C ALA A 132 11.06 -6.71 -4.09
N LEU A 133 11.33 -5.93 -3.05
CA LEU A 133 10.82 -4.56 -2.95
C LEU A 133 11.61 -3.59 -3.82
N VAL A 134 12.92 -3.76 -3.88
CA VAL A 134 13.83 -2.84 -4.57
C VAL A 134 13.82 -3.08 -6.08
N GLN A 135 13.63 -4.34 -6.51
CA GLN A 135 13.61 -4.83 -7.90
C GLN A 135 14.94 -4.75 -8.67
N ASP A 136 15.95 -4.05 -8.14
CA ASP A 136 17.30 -3.97 -8.70
C ASP A 136 18.32 -4.00 -7.56
N SER A 137 19.49 -4.57 -7.79
CA SER A 137 20.59 -4.54 -6.82
C SER A 137 21.49 -3.33 -7.04
N ARG A 138 21.45 -2.68 -8.20
CA ARG A 138 22.27 -1.51 -8.54
C ARG A 138 21.38 -0.36 -8.98
N LEU A 139 21.36 0.72 -8.21
CA LEU A 139 20.39 1.80 -8.37
C LEU A 139 21.06 3.14 -8.62
N ARG A 140 20.49 3.90 -9.53
CA ARG A 140 20.85 5.30 -9.79
C ARG A 140 19.82 6.22 -9.16
N ILE A 141 20.28 7.36 -8.66
CA ILE A 141 19.40 8.45 -8.23
C ILE A 141 18.67 9.07 -9.44
N ASP A 142 19.42 9.32 -10.52
CA ASP A 142 18.91 9.85 -11.78
C ASP A 142 18.44 8.72 -12.70
N TYR A 143 17.43 7.98 -12.26
CA TYR A 143 16.78 7.00 -13.12
C TYR A 143 15.77 7.72 -14.02
N PRO A 144 15.79 7.48 -15.35
CA PRO A 144 14.80 8.07 -16.23
C PRO A 144 13.39 7.69 -15.77
N GLU A 145 12.43 8.60 -15.95
CA GLU A 145 11.02 8.29 -15.69
C GLU A 145 10.62 7.03 -16.47
N ALA A 146 9.87 6.14 -15.81
CA ALA A 146 9.38 4.96 -16.48
C ALA A 146 8.43 5.37 -17.61
N LYS A 147 8.48 4.64 -18.73
CA LYS A 147 7.50 4.86 -19.80
C LYS A 147 6.11 4.47 -19.30
N PRO A 148 5.03 5.01 -19.91
CA PRO A 148 3.68 4.56 -19.62
C PRO A 148 3.57 3.03 -19.71
N GLY A 149 3.16 2.39 -18.61
CA GLY A 149 3.05 0.93 -18.51
C GLY A 149 4.30 0.18 -18.03
N GLU A 150 5.41 0.88 -17.79
CA GLU A 150 6.61 0.31 -17.17
C GLU A 150 6.63 0.52 -15.65
N PHE A 151 7.18 -0.47 -14.94
CA PHE A 151 7.35 -0.41 -13.50
C PHE A 151 8.37 0.68 -13.13
N GLN A 152 8.02 1.60 -12.23
CA GLN A 152 8.94 2.65 -11.80
C GLN A 152 10.14 2.07 -11.04
N ARG A 153 11.31 2.18 -11.66
CA ARG A 153 12.62 1.74 -11.16
C ARG A 153 13.48 2.92 -10.70
N GLY A 154 14.60 2.60 -10.09
CA GLY A 154 15.53 3.59 -9.56
C GLY A 154 15.43 3.73 -8.05
N LEU A 155 16.27 4.61 -7.53
CA LEU A 155 16.49 4.75 -6.10
C LEU A 155 15.23 5.22 -5.35
N MET A 156 14.56 6.28 -5.83
CA MET A 156 13.41 6.86 -5.11
C MET A 156 12.22 5.90 -4.99
N PRO A 157 11.77 5.22 -6.06
CA PRO A 157 10.70 4.22 -5.96
C PRO A 157 11.07 3.03 -5.07
N ALA A 158 12.34 2.60 -5.09
CA ALA A 158 12.81 1.53 -4.22
C ALA A 158 12.76 1.95 -2.74
N LEU A 159 13.22 3.16 -2.43
CA LEU A 159 13.14 3.74 -1.08
C LEU A 159 11.68 3.83 -0.60
N ALA A 160 10.80 4.36 -1.45
CA ALA A 160 9.38 4.49 -1.14
C ALA A 160 8.70 3.14 -0.87
N ARG A 161 8.95 2.12 -1.72
CA ARG A 161 8.41 0.77 -1.51
C ARG A 161 8.94 0.12 -0.25
N LEU A 162 10.25 0.21 0.02
CA LEU A 162 10.84 -0.35 1.23
C LEU A 162 10.26 0.30 2.49
N ALA A 163 10.16 1.63 2.49
CA ALA A 163 9.58 2.38 3.60
C ALA A 163 8.09 2.06 3.80
N ALA A 164 7.29 2.00 2.72
CA ALA A 164 5.88 1.63 2.78
C ALA A 164 5.68 0.21 3.30
N ALA A 165 6.45 -0.77 2.81
CA ALA A 165 6.39 -2.14 3.29
C ALA A 165 6.75 -2.25 4.78
N TYR A 166 7.76 -1.51 5.23
CA TYR A 166 8.14 -1.46 6.64
C TYR A 166 7.05 -0.79 7.49
N MET A 167 6.45 0.31 7.03
CA MET A 167 5.32 0.94 7.70
C MET A 167 4.12 0.00 7.82
N ILE A 168 3.78 -0.72 6.74
CA ILE A 168 2.70 -1.72 6.76
C ILE A 168 3.01 -2.83 7.77
N HIS A 169 4.24 -3.33 7.78
CA HIS A 169 4.70 -4.33 8.74
C HIS A 169 4.60 -3.83 10.19
N LEU A 170 4.99 -2.58 10.45
CA LEU A 170 4.89 -1.96 11.77
C LEU A 170 3.45 -1.70 12.22
N ASP A 171 2.53 -1.54 11.26
CA ASP A 171 1.11 -1.38 11.54
C ASP A 171 0.44 -2.74 11.85
N THR A 172 0.94 -3.86 11.31
CA THR A 172 0.27 -5.18 11.42
C THR A 172 0.95 -6.20 12.33
N GLU A 173 2.28 -6.24 12.35
CA GLU A 173 3.05 -7.28 13.04
C GLU A 173 3.79 -6.77 14.28
N TYR A 174 3.98 -5.45 14.42
CA TYR A 174 4.73 -4.89 15.53
C TYR A 174 3.99 -5.07 16.86
N ALA A 175 4.68 -5.69 17.82
CA ALA A 175 4.19 -5.88 19.18
C ALA A 175 5.32 -5.48 20.15
N PRO A 176 5.41 -4.20 20.57
CA PRO A 176 6.51 -3.71 21.39
C PRO A 176 6.80 -4.63 22.59
N PRO A 177 8.07 -4.98 22.85
CA PRO A 177 9.29 -4.50 22.19
C PRO A 177 9.69 -5.28 20.92
N LYS A 178 8.90 -6.24 20.45
CA LYS A 178 9.24 -7.15 19.33
C LYS A 178 8.80 -6.61 17.98
N GLU A 179 9.76 -6.49 17.06
CA GLU A 179 9.52 -6.06 15.67
C GLU A 179 9.03 -7.19 14.76
N ASN A 180 9.16 -8.45 15.16
CA ASN A 180 8.60 -9.61 14.43
C ASN A 180 9.03 -9.71 12.96
N PHE A 181 10.27 -9.32 12.64
CA PHE A 181 10.78 -9.25 11.26
C PHE A 181 10.81 -10.58 10.50
N HIS A 182 10.71 -11.72 11.19
CA HIS A 182 10.45 -13.02 10.54
C HIS A 182 9.17 -13.03 9.67
N ARG A 183 8.23 -12.09 9.88
CA ARG A 183 7.02 -11.90 9.05
C ARG A 183 7.20 -10.91 7.90
N PHE A 184 8.31 -10.17 7.87
CA PHE A 184 8.54 -9.14 6.86
C PHE A 184 8.74 -9.74 5.46
N ALA A 185 9.50 -10.82 5.33
CA ALA A 185 9.75 -11.46 4.04
C ALA A 185 8.45 -11.91 3.31
N PRO A 186 7.55 -12.70 3.93
CA PRO A 186 6.30 -13.07 3.26
C PRO A 186 5.39 -11.87 2.98
N LEU A 187 5.45 -10.81 3.81
CA LEU A 187 4.72 -9.57 3.58
C LEU A 187 5.24 -8.83 2.34
N ALA A 188 6.57 -8.65 2.24
CA ALA A 188 7.22 -8.03 1.09
C ALA A 188 6.86 -8.74 -0.23
N HIS A 189 6.94 -10.07 -0.25
CA HIS A 189 6.56 -10.85 -1.42
C HIS A 189 5.07 -10.72 -1.76
N SER A 190 4.17 -10.74 -0.75
CA SER A 190 2.74 -10.58 -0.99
C SER A 190 2.42 -9.19 -1.58
N LEU A 191 3.00 -8.12 -1.03
CA LEU A 191 2.83 -6.77 -1.56
C LEU A 191 3.27 -6.63 -3.01
N MET A 192 4.34 -7.34 -3.41
CA MET A 192 4.83 -7.34 -4.78
C MET A 192 4.08 -8.30 -5.71
N GLU A 193 3.39 -9.30 -5.16
CA GLU A 193 2.53 -10.22 -5.91
C GLU A 193 1.24 -9.52 -6.36
N SER A 194 0.62 -8.74 -5.46
CA SER A 194 -0.57 -7.97 -5.78
C SER A 194 -0.75 -6.75 -4.87
N PRO A 195 -1.11 -5.57 -5.41
CA PRO A 195 -1.43 -4.40 -4.60
C PRO A 195 -2.66 -4.62 -3.71
N LEU A 196 -3.50 -5.62 -3.99
CA LEU A 196 -4.67 -5.93 -3.14
C LEU A 196 -4.26 -6.38 -1.72
N TYR A 197 -3.04 -6.88 -1.55
CA TYR A 197 -2.54 -7.22 -0.21
C TYR A 197 -2.40 -6.01 0.71
N VAL A 198 -2.24 -4.81 0.17
CA VAL A 198 -2.24 -3.57 0.97
C VAL A 198 -3.54 -3.47 1.77
N PHE A 199 -4.69 -3.74 1.13
CA PHE A 199 -6.00 -3.74 1.80
C PHE A 199 -6.19 -4.91 2.76
N HIS A 200 -5.61 -6.07 2.46
CA HIS A 200 -5.60 -7.20 3.40
C HIS A 200 -4.89 -6.84 4.70
N TYR A 201 -3.72 -6.21 4.62
CA TYR A 201 -2.98 -5.75 5.78
C TYR A 201 -3.65 -4.58 6.50
N LEU A 202 -4.33 -3.69 5.77
CA LEU A 202 -5.17 -2.65 6.36
C LEU A 202 -6.28 -3.25 7.22
N LYS A 203 -7.00 -4.24 6.68
CA LYS A 203 -8.09 -4.92 7.37
C LYS A 203 -7.63 -5.67 8.60
N LYS A 204 -6.43 -6.27 8.59
CA LYS A 204 -5.84 -6.92 9.77
C LYS A 204 -5.69 -5.98 10.98
N GLN A 205 -5.65 -4.67 10.75
CA GLN A 205 -5.56 -3.65 11.81
C GLN A 205 -6.91 -3.24 12.37
N ALA A 206 -7.99 -3.42 11.61
CA ALA A 206 -9.33 -3.06 12.06
C ALA A 206 -9.70 -3.99 13.23
N ARG A 207 -9.74 -3.43 14.44
CA ARG A 207 -10.31 -4.10 15.61
C ARG A 207 -11.76 -3.67 15.73
N ASP A 208 -12.63 -4.57 16.20
CA ASP A 208 -14.08 -4.33 16.30
C ASP A 208 -14.44 -3.03 17.07
N GLU A 209 -13.57 -2.58 17.99
CA GLU A 209 -13.76 -1.38 18.81
C GLU A 209 -13.04 -0.12 18.28
N ARG A 210 -12.16 -0.26 17.28
CA ARG A 210 -11.36 0.86 16.78
C ARG A 210 -11.16 0.73 15.26
N PRO A 211 -12.06 1.33 14.46
CA PRO A 211 -11.91 1.32 13.01
C PRO A 211 -10.65 2.07 12.59
N VAL A 212 -10.13 1.72 11.42
CA VAL A 212 -8.97 2.39 10.84
C VAL A 212 -9.32 3.85 10.53
N SER A 213 -8.39 4.78 10.82
CA SER A 213 -8.60 6.20 10.54
C SER A 213 -8.68 6.48 9.03
N ALA A 214 -9.49 7.47 8.63
CA ALA A 214 -9.67 7.82 7.23
C ALA A 214 -8.34 8.21 6.53
N GLU A 215 -7.46 8.90 7.25
CA GLU A 215 -6.14 9.27 6.76
C GLU A 215 -5.29 8.03 6.43
N ARG A 216 -5.32 7.02 7.30
CA ARG A 216 -4.60 5.76 7.05
C ARG A 216 -5.19 4.99 5.89
N VAL A 217 -6.52 4.95 5.75
CA VAL A 217 -7.19 4.34 4.58
C VAL A 217 -6.71 5.00 3.28
N ARG A 218 -6.72 6.33 3.21
CA ARG A 218 -6.22 7.08 2.03
C ARG A 218 -4.74 6.78 1.74
N ARG A 219 -3.90 6.75 2.78
CA ARG A 219 -2.48 6.42 2.63
C ARG A 219 -2.26 5.02 2.06
N TYR A 220 -3.02 4.04 2.55
CA TYR A 220 -2.94 2.66 2.04
C TYR A 220 -3.47 2.56 0.61
N ILE A 221 -4.51 3.30 0.23
CA ILE A 221 -4.95 3.41 -1.16
C ILE A 221 -3.80 3.98 -2.01
N ALA A 222 -3.17 5.07 -1.57
CA ALA A 222 -2.03 5.66 -2.28
C ALA A 222 -0.85 4.68 -2.42
N TYR A 223 -0.51 3.92 -1.37
CA TYR A 223 0.52 2.87 -1.45
C TYR A 223 0.15 1.80 -2.48
N ALA A 224 -1.09 1.32 -2.44
CA ALA A 224 -1.57 0.34 -3.40
C ALA A 224 -1.42 0.89 -4.82
N GLU A 225 -1.90 2.10 -5.11
CA GLU A 225 -1.95 2.68 -6.45
C GLU A 225 -0.59 3.15 -7.01
N SER A 226 0.28 3.72 -6.17
CA SER A 226 1.52 4.36 -6.64
C SER A 226 2.79 3.50 -6.44
N LEU A 227 2.82 2.64 -5.42
CA LEU A 227 4.04 1.92 -5.03
C LEU A 227 3.99 0.44 -5.40
N PHE A 228 2.84 -0.20 -5.19
CA PHE A 228 2.66 -1.65 -5.41
C PHE A 228 1.84 -1.97 -6.66
N SER A 229 1.35 -0.95 -7.37
CA SER A 229 0.55 -1.05 -8.60
C SER A 229 1.26 -0.39 -9.79
N PRO A 230 2.41 -0.92 -10.19
CA PRO A 230 3.33 -0.32 -11.18
C PRO A 230 2.79 -0.20 -12.61
N LYS A 231 1.57 -0.68 -12.87
CA LYS A 231 0.91 -0.61 -14.19
C LYS A 231 -0.39 0.21 -14.13
N GLY A 232 -0.67 0.88 -13.01
CA GLY A 232 -2.05 1.10 -12.62
C GLY A 232 -2.78 -0.25 -12.65
N ASP A 233 -2.20 -1.24 -11.94
CA ASP A 233 -2.69 -2.61 -11.86
C ASP A 233 -4.21 -2.58 -11.88
N TYR A 234 -4.71 -3.21 -12.94
CA TYR A 234 -6.10 -3.25 -13.26
C TYR A 234 -6.91 -3.72 -12.05
N THR A 235 -6.34 -4.52 -11.15
CA THR A 235 -7.03 -5.00 -9.95
C THR A 235 -7.54 -3.90 -9.02
N VAL A 236 -6.77 -2.84 -8.73
CA VAL A 236 -7.23 -1.72 -7.86
C VAL A 236 -8.24 -0.88 -8.61
N SER A 237 -7.99 -0.58 -9.88
CA SER A 237 -8.93 0.14 -10.75
C SER A 237 -10.25 -0.63 -10.95
N LEU A 238 -10.19 -1.96 -11.01
CA LEU A 238 -11.32 -2.87 -11.14
C LEU A 238 -12.10 -2.93 -9.84
N ALA A 239 -11.43 -3.02 -8.69
CA ALA A 239 -12.07 -2.91 -7.38
C ALA A 239 -12.83 -1.58 -7.28
N ARG A 240 -12.20 -0.47 -7.70
CA ARG A 240 -12.83 0.86 -7.74
C ARG A 240 -14.05 0.90 -8.67
N LYS A 241 -13.90 0.39 -9.90
CA LYS A 241 -14.98 0.28 -10.89
C LYS A 241 -16.17 -0.54 -10.37
N LEU A 242 -15.92 -1.69 -9.76
CA LEU A 242 -16.96 -2.52 -9.16
C LEU A 242 -17.72 -1.75 -8.08
N VAL A 243 -17.01 -1.05 -7.20
CA VAL A 243 -17.58 -0.21 -6.13
C VAL A 243 -18.46 0.89 -6.70
N GLU A 244 -18.00 1.60 -7.72
CA GLU A 244 -18.77 2.64 -8.41
C GLU A 244 -20.07 2.08 -9.00
N GLN A 245 -19.98 0.97 -9.71
CA GLN A 245 -21.12 0.31 -10.34
C GLN A 245 -22.16 -0.14 -9.30
N TYR A 246 -21.75 -0.86 -8.25
CA TYR A 246 -22.73 -1.34 -7.27
C TYR A 246 -23.29 -0.24 -6.38
N ARG A 247 -22.56 0.87 -6.18
CA ARG A 247 -23.10 2.08 -5.53
C ARG A 247 -24.20 2.77 -6.33
N GLY A 248 -24.28 2.50 -7.63
CA GLY A 248 -25.34 2.92 -8.53
C GLY A 248 -26.69 2.23 -8.29
N PHE A 249 -26.73 1.09 -7.58
CA PHE A 249 -27.98 0.42 -7.23
C PHE A 249 -28.13 0.02 -5.76
N TYR A 250 -27.05 -0.02 -4.99
CA TYR A 250 -27.01 -0.49 -3.60
C TYR A 250 -26.23 0.48 -2.72
N ARG A 251 -26.76 0.76 -1.52
CA ARG A 251 -26.04 1.47 -0.45
C ARG A 251 -26.18 0.72 0.87
N ALA A 252 -25.09 0.55 1.62
CA ALA A 252 -25.15 -0.03 2.95
C ALA A 252 -25.96 0.86 3.91
N LYS A 253 -26.78 0.27 4.80
CA LYS A 253 -27.53 1.02 5.83
C LYS A 253 -26.61 1.56 6.93
N THR A 254 -25.66 0.73 7.36
CA THR A 254 -24.71 1.05 8.42
C THR A 254 -23.29 1.03 7.84
N PRO A 255 -22.69 2.21 7.59
CA PRO A 255 -21.38 2.33 6.95
C PRO A 255 -20.20 2.00 7.88
N LEU A 256 -20.44 1.43 9.06
CA LEU A 256 -19.40 0.95 9.98
C LEU A 256 -19.21 -0.56 9.93
N ASN A 257 -20.01 -1.28 9.14
CA ASN A 257 -19.90 -2.72 8.98
C ASN A 257 -19.55 -3.04 7.53
N GLY A 258 -18.28 -3.25 7.25
CA GLY A 258 -17.81 -3.42 5.88
C GLY A 258 -18.29 -4.73 5.21
N ASN A 259 -18.71 -5.75 5.97
CA ASN A 259 -19.43 -6.90 5.41
C ASN A 259 -20.75 -6.49 4.72
N ARG A 260 -21.35 -5.37 5.12
CA ARG A 260 -22.54 -4.82 4.45
C ARG A 260 -22.18 -4.10 3.15
N MET A 261 -21.02 -3.46 3.08
CA MET A 261 -20.60 -2.69 1.90
C MET A 261 -20.36 -3.58 0.68
N ARG A 262 -19.81 -4.77 0.90
CA ARG A 262 -19.48 -5.73 -0.16
C ARG A 262 -20.61 -6.71 -0.53
N ARG A 263 -21.85 -6.51 -0.04
CA ARG A 263 -22.94 -7.47 -0.27
C ARG A 263 -23.26 -7.76 -1.73
N PRO A 264 -23.28 -6.79 -2.65
CA PRO A 264 -23.47 -7.10 -4.07
C PRO A 264 -22.40 -8.05 -4.62
N LEU A 265 -21.16 -7.93 -4.14
CA LEU A 265 -20.04 -8.81 -4.49
C LEU A 265 -20.28 -10.24 -3.97
N ASP A 266 -20.67 -10.37 -2.69
CA ASP A 266 -20.98 -11.67 -2.07
C ASP A 266 -22.10 -12.39 -2.81
N VAL A 267 -23.17 -11.68 -3.15
CA VAL A 267 -24.33 -12.24 -3.84
C VAL A 267 -23.90 -12.84 -5.18
N VAL A 268 -23.22 -12.08 -6.03
CA VAL A 268 -22.79 -12.59 -7.34
C VAL A 268 -21.79 -13.73 -7.20
N ALA A 269 -20.80 -13.60 -6.31
CA ALA A 269 -19.83 -14.66 -6.08
C ALA A 269 -20.52 -15.97 -5.65
N GLU A 270 -21.41 -15.92 -4.65
CA GLU A 270 -22.17 -17.09 -4.20
C GLU A 270 -23.04 -17.70 -5.29
N THR A 271 -23.63 -16.88 -6.17
CA THR A 271 -24.43 -17.34 -7.31
C THR A 271 -23.59 -18.12 -8.29
N LEU A 272 -22.44 -17.56 -8.72
CA LEU A 272 -21.55 -18.22 -9.67
C LEU A 272 -20.95 -19.50 -9.08
N LEU A 273 -20.71 -19.53 -7.76
CA LEU A 273 -20.24 -20.72 -7.05
C LEU A 273 -21.26 -21.88 -7.01
N LYS A 274 -22.55 -21.57 -7.17
CA LYS A 274 -23.65 -22.55 -7.17
C LYS A 274 -24.17 -22.85 -8.58
N ALA A 275 -23.71 -22.13 -9.59
CA ALA A 275 -24.14 -22.29 -10.97
C ALA A 275 -23.73 -23.66 -11.52
N ASP A 276 -24.66 -24.36 -12.16
CA ASP A 276 -24.33 -25.58 -12.90
C ASP A 276 -23.65 -25.21 -14.22
N GLN A 277 -22.36 -25.52 -14.34
CA GLN A 277 -21.56 -25.20 -15.51
C GLN A 277 -22.07 -25.86 -16.81
N ARG A 278 -22.92 -26.89 -16.72
CA ARG A 278 -23.57 -27.52 -17.88
C ARG A 278 -24.75 -26.71 -18.40
N LEU A 279 -25.39 -25.92 -17.53
CA LEU A 279 -26.54 -25.08 -17.85
C LEU A 279 -26.11 -23.64 -18.17
N PHE A 280 -24.99 -23.19 -17.60
CA PHE A 280 -24.44 -21.84 -17.77
C PHE A 280 -23.01 -21.93 -18.33
N ASP A 281 -22.89 -22.33 -19.59
CA ASP A 281 -21.61 -22.57 -20.29
C ASP A 281 -21.07 -21.31 -20.99
N THR A 282 -21.95 -20.38 -21.35
CA THR A 282 -21.63 -19.09 -21.97
C THR A 282 -21.43 -17.97 -20.95
N PRO A 283 -20.53 -17.00 -21.23
CA PRO A 283 -20.39 -15.79 -20.42
C PRO A 283 -21.72 -15.05 -20.22
N GLU A 284 -22.51 -14.90 -21.28
CA GLU A 284 -23.79 -14.20 -21.28
C GLU A 284 -24.80 -14.85 -20.32
N ALA A 285 -24.89 -16.19 -20.32
CA ALA A 285 -25.77 -16.91 -19.40
C ALA A 285 -25.35 -16.71 -17.93
N LEU A 286 -24.05 -16.66 -17.64
CA LEU A 286 -23.53 -16.36 -16.30
C LEU A 286 -23.84 -14.91 -15.88
N VAL A 287 -23.75 -13.95 -16.81
CA VAL A 287 -24.14 -12.55 -16.57
C VAL A 287 -25.63 -12.46 -16.25
N GLU A 288 -26.49 -13.09 -17.04
CA GLU A 288 -27.94 -13.09 -16.82
C GLU A 288 -28.30 -13.72 -15.46
N LEU A 289 -27.63 -14.82 -15.09
CA LEU A 289 -27.80 -15.46 -13.79
C LEU A 289 -27.41 -14.53 -12.64
N ALA A 290 -26.25 -13.87 -12.74
CA ALA A 290 -25.77 -12.91 -11.75
C ALA A 290 -26.74 -11.72 -11.62
N GLU A 291 -27.18 -11.17 -12.74
CA GLU A 291 -28.11 -10.02 -12.79
C GLU A 291 -29.47 -10.38 -12.18
N ALA A 292 -30.00 -11.56 -12.49
CA ALA A 292 -31.27 -12.04 -11.95
C ALA A 292 -31.21 -12.18 -10.42
N GLU A 293 -30.10 -12.69 -9.88
CA GLU A 293 -29.94 -12.83 -8.44
C GLU A 293 -29.75 -11.47 -7.75
N LEU A 294 -29.07 -10.52 -8.38
CA LEU A 294 -29.01 -9.13 -7.88
C LEU A 294 -30.39 -8.47 -7.85
N LYS A 295 -31.21 -8.65 -8.89
CA LYS A 295 -32.59 -8.14 -8.91
C LYS A 295 -33.41 -8.70 -7.75
N ARG A 296 -33.29 -10.01 -7.49
CA ARG A 296 -33.95 -10.67 -6.33
C ARG A 296 -33.43 -10.13 -5.00
N PHE A 297 -32.11 -9.95 -4.86
CA PHE A 297 -31.52 -9.34 -3.68
C PHE A 297 -32.05 -7.92 -3.45
N MET A 298 -32.07 -7.08 -4.49
CA MET A 298 -32.54 -5.70 -4.39
C MET A 298 -34.05 -5.59 -4.14
N ALA A 299 -34.86 -6.52 -4.64
CA ALA A 299 -36.28 -6.62 -4.27
C ALA A 299 -36.44 -6.86 -2.76
N ARG A 300 -35.67 -7.79 -2.18
CA ARG A 300 -35.66 -8.03 -0.73
C ARG A 300 -35.17 -6.82 0.06
N VAL A 301 -34.22 -6.05 -0.46
CA VAL A 301 -33.77 -4.78 0.13
C VAL A 301 -34.94 -3.78 0.17
N GLY A 302 -35.69 -3.64 -0.93
CA GLY A 302 -36.87 -2.78 -1.02
C GLY A 302 -38.00 -3.20 -0.06
N GLU A 303 -38.18 -4.50 0.15
CA GLU A 303 -39.14 -5.07 1.13
C GLU A 303 -38.65 -4.98 2.59
N GLY A 304 -37.44 -4.49 2.84
CA GLY A 304 -36.83 -4.46 4.17
C GLY A 304 -36.40 -5.85 4.70
N LYS A 305 -36.42 -6.89 3.87
CA LYS A 305 -36.02 -8.27 4.20
C LYS A 305 -34.52 -8.53 4.05
N ALA A 306 -33.77 -7.58 3.49
CA ALA A 306 -32.31 -7.63 3.38
C ALA A 306 -31.68 -6.29 3.80
N ASP A 307 -30.41 -6.33 4.20
CA ASP A 307 -29.67 -5.12 4.56
C ASP A 307 -29.24 -4.32 3.31
N GLY A 308 -29.45 -3.01 3.38
CA GLY A 308 -29.16 -2.08 2.28
C GLY A 308 -30.26 -1.06 2.07
N ARG A 309 -30.02 -0.10 1.20
CA ARG A 309 -31.01 0.88 0.73
C ARG A 309 -30.75 1.20 -0.73
N PHE A 310 -31.77 1.72 -1.40
CA PHE A 310 -31.58 2.28 -2.74
C PHE A 310 -30.82 3.60 -2.67
N PRO A 311 -29.97 3.91 -3.67
CA PRO A 311 -29.40 5.23 -3.82
C PRO A 311 -30.51 6.25 -4.08
N LYS A 312 -30.36 7.46 -3.51
CA LYS A 312 -31.32 8.55 -3.69
C LYS A 312 -31.21 9.11 -5.11
N GLY A 313 -32.34 9.47 -5.72
CA GLY A 313 -32.37 10.12 -7.03
C GLY A 313 -32.13 9.21 -8.24
N VAL A 314 -32.00 7.89 -8.04
CA VAL A 314 -31.78 6.93 -9.13
C VAL A 314 -33.07 6.19 -9.47
N SER A 315 -33.46 6.23 -10.74
CA SER A 315 -34.66 5.57 -11.26
C SER A 315 -34.55 4.03 -11.20
N ALA A 316 -35.67 3.33 -11.42
CA ALA A 316 -35.66 1.87 -11.54
C ALA A 316 -34.86 1.38 -12.76
N ALA A 317 -34.92 2.11 -13.88
CA ALA A 317 -34.21 1.77 -15.10
C ALA A 317 -32.69 1.94 -14.94
N GLU A 318 -32.23 3.04 -14.34
CA GLU A 318 -30.80 3.27 -14.07
C GLU A 318 -30.24 2.22 -13.10
N ARG A 319 -30.99 1.85 -12.05
CA ARG A 319 -30.58 0.76 -11.15
C ARG A 319 -30.46 -0.57 -11.88
N ALA A 320 -31.39 -0.88 -12.79
CA ALA A 320 -31.33 -2.09 -13.60
C ALA A 320 -30.10 -2.10 -14.52
N ALA A 321 -29.80 -0.98 -15.18
CA ALA A 321 -28.58 -0.82 -15.98
C ALA A 321 -27.31 -0.97 -15.14
N ALA A 322 -27.25 -0.38 -13.95
CA ALA A 322 -26.10 -0.51 -13.05
C ALA A 322 -25.91 -1.96 -12.55
N MET A 323 -27.00 -2.68 -12.25
CA MET A 323 -26.94 -4.12 -11.92
C MET A 323 -26.39 -4.94 -13.09
N ARG A 324 -26.87 -4.68 -14.32
CA ARG A 324 -26.37 -5.34 -15.53
C ARG A 324 -24.88 -5.11 -15.73
N GLN A 325 -24.47 -3.84 -15.67
CA GLN A 325 -23.07 -3.46 -15.88
C GLN A 325 -22.14 -4.07 -14.82
N PHE A 326 -22.57 -4.09 -13.55
CA PHE A 326 -21.83 -4.75 -12.48
C PHE A 326 -21.72 -6.26 -12.71
N SER A 327 -22.81 -6.93 -13.13
CA SER A 327 -22.78 -8.35 -13.47
C SER A 327 -21.84 -8.65 -14.63
N GLU A 328 -21.84 -7.83 -15.68
CA GLU A 328 -20.94 -7.95 -16.83
C GLU A 328 -19.48 -7.81 -16.41
N THR A 329 -19.14 -6.77 -15.66
CA THR A 329 -17.78 -6.54 -15.17
C THR A 329 -17.35 -7.67 -14.22
N PHE A 330 -18.18 -8.10 -13.28
CA PHE A 330 -17.81 -9.19 -12.37
C PHE A 330 -17.61 -10.52 -13.11
N VAL A 331 -18.51 -10.89 -14.01
CA VAL A 331 -18.39 -12.18 -14.73
C VAL A 331 -17.23 -12.15 -15.71
N ASN A 332 -17.16 -11.14 -16.58
CA ASN A 332 -16.20 -11.14 -17.69
C ASN A 332 -14.79 -10.76 -17.22
N GLU A 333 -14.68 -9.72 -16.39
CA GLU A 333 -13.38 -9.18 -15.99
C GLU A 333 -12.82 -9.93 -14.77
N VAL A 334 -13.64 -10.20 -13.74
CA VAL A 334 -13.18 -10.90 -12.53
C VAL A 334 -13.19 -12.41 -12.71
N PHE A 335 -14.36 -13.02 -12.90
CA PHE A 335 -14.48 -14.48 -12.85
C PHE A 335 -13.82 -15.18 -14.04
N ILE A 336 -14.10 -14.70 -15.27
CA ILE A 336 -13.52 -15.28 -16.49
C ILE A 336 -12.11 -14.75 -16.72
N GLY A 337 -11.91 -13.43 -16.66
CA GLY A 337 -10.61 -12.80 -16.95
C GLY A 337 -9.53 -13.12 -15.93
N ILE A 338 -9.73 -12.70 -14.67
CA ILE A 338 -8.70 -12.81 -13.62
C ILE A 338 -8.69 -14.21 -12.99
N PHE A 339 -9.86 -14.75 -12.65
CA PHE A 339 -9.96 -16.05 -11.97
C PHE A 339 -9.98 -17.23 -12.94
N ASN A 340 -10.02 -17.00 -14.26
CA ASN A 340 -10.02 -18.06 -15.27
C ASN A 340 -11.07 -19.17 -15.01
N ARG A 341 -12.27 -18.77 -14.59
CA ARG A 341 -13.39 -19.65 -14.19
C ARG A 341 -13.07 -20.57 -13.00
N ASP A 342 -12.03 -20.27 -12.22
CA ASP A 342 -11.66 -21.05 -11.04
C ASP A 342 -12.61 -20.78 -9.86
N VAL A 343 -13.38 -21.81 -9.52
CA VAL A 343 -14.30 -21.82 -8.38
C VAL A 343 -13.55 -21.73 -7.05
N ALA A 344 -12.31 -22.23 -6.98
CA ALA A 344 -11.48 -22.12 -5.77
C ALA A 344 -11.04 -20.67 -5.53
N ALA A 345 -10.73 -19.91 -6.59
CA ALA A 345 -10.44 -18.48 -6.50
C ALA A 345 -11.64 -17.67 -5.98
N LEU A 346 -12.86 -18.01 -6.43
CA LEU A 346 -14.12 -17.44 -5.92
C LEU A 346 -14.44 -17.83 -4.46
N ARG A 347 -13.92 -18.95 -3.94
CA ARG A 347 -14.09 -19.33 -2.51
C ARG A 347 -12.91 -18.92 -1.62
N GLY A 348 -11.83 -18.47 -2.24
CA GLY A 348 -10.51 -18.48 -1.62
C GLY A 348 -9.91 -17.11 -1.36
N ARG A 349 -8.58 -17.06 -1.36
CA ARG A 349 -7.78 -15.88 -1.04
C ARG A 349 -8.06 -14.71 -1.97
N GLN A 350 -8.21 -14.97 -3.29
CA GLN A 350 -8.33 -13.90 -4.28
C GLN A 350 -9.63 -13.09 -4.14
N LEU A 351 -10.79 -13.74 -3.95
CA LEU A 351 -12.03 -13.00 -3.67
C LEU A 351 -11.96 -12.23 -2.35
N ASN A 352 -11.29 -12.77 -1.33
CA ASN A 352 -11.10 -12.06 -0.05
C ASN A 352 -10.22 -10.81 -0.18
N LEU A 353 -9.19 -10.86 -1.02
CA LEU A 353 -8.36 -9.70 -1.35
C LEU A 353 -9.17 -8.62 -2.06
N LEU A 354 -9.89 -8.99 -3.13
CA LEU A 354 -10.77 -8.08 -3.87
C LEU A 354 -11.85 -7.47 -2.95
N SER A 355 -12.47 -8.30 -2.11
CA SER A 355 -13.46 -7.86 -1.12
C SER A 355 -12.90 -6.80 -0.18
N SER A 356 -11.69 -6.99 0.34
CA SER A 356 -11.06 -6.06 1.29
C SER A 356 -10.73 -4.72 0.61
N ALA A 357 -10.34 -4.75 -0.66
CA ALA A 357 -10.14 -3.54 -1.47
C ALA A 357 -11.46 -2.80 -1.71
N CYS A 358 -12.50 -3.49 -2.18
CA CYS A 358 -13.83 -2.91 -2.41
C CYS A 358 -14.41 -2.27 -1.13
N GLU A 359 -14.23 -2.91 0.01
CA GLU A 359 -14.67 -2.42 1.32
C GLU A 359 -13.97 -1.08 1.67
N SER A 360 -12.64 -1.03 1.56
CA SER A 360 -11.84 0.17 1.85
C SER A 360 -12.16 1.33 0.90
N LEU A 361 -12.32 1.03 -0.40
CA LEU A 361 -12.67 2.02 -1.43
C LEU A 361 -14.09 2.54 -1.25
N TYR A 362 -15.05 1.67 -0.89
CA TYR A 362 -16.41 2.11 -0.58
C TYR A 362 -16.42 3.09 0.59
N GLU A 363 -15.69 2.80 1.66
CA GLU A 363 -15.59 3.69 2.81
C GLU A 363 -14.98 5.04 2.44
N GLU A 364 -13.91 5.04 1.64
CA GLU A 364 -13.27 6.25 1.14
C GLU A 364 -14.25 7.13 0.35
N MET A 365 -14.92 6.56 -0.64
CA MET A 365 -15.91 7.29 -1.45
C MET A 365 -17.11 7.76 -0.63
N GLN A 366 -17.57 6.97 0.35
CA GLN A 366 -18.68 7.36 1.21
C GLN A 366 -18.33 8.56 2.09
N ARG A 367 -17.09 8.62 2.58
CA ARG A 367 -16.58 9.78 3.34
C ARG A 367 -16.44 11.01 2.46
N ALA A 368 -15.96 10.87 1.23
CA ALA A 368 -15.86 11.98 0.28
C ALA A 368 -17.24 12.61 0.00
N GLU A 369 -18.25 11.79 -0.31
CA GLU A 369 -19.64 12.27 -0.51
C GLU A 369 -20.21 13.01 0.70
N TRP A 370 -19.84 12.62 1.93
CA TRP A 370 -20.31 13.33 3.13
C TRP A 370 -19.59 14.65 3.36
N ALA A 371 -18.30 14.70 3.04
CA ALA A 371 -17.52 15.93 3.12
C ALA A 371 -18.02 16.97 2.10
N GLU A 372 -18.40 16.54 0.90
CA GLU A 372 -19.01 17.40 -0.12
C GLU A 372 -20.36 17.94 0.35
N ARG A 373 -21.26 17.09 0.85
CA ARG A 373 -22.56 17.55 1.37
C ARG A 373 -22.45 18.49 2.57
N GLY A 374 -21.50 18.25 3.47
CA GLY A 374 -21.24 19.15 4.59
C GLY A 374 -20.76 20.52 4.12
N ARG A 375 -19.96 20.58 3.04
CA ARG A 375 -19.54 21.84 2.42
C ARG A 375 -20.69 22.54 1.69
N ASP A 376 -21.54 21.79 0.98
CA ASP A 376 -22.70 22.37 0.29
C ASP A 376 -23.72 22.95 1.29
N ASP A 377 -23.89 22.29 2.45
CA ASP A 377 -24.74 22.79 3.53
C ASP A 377 -24.12 24.05 4.20
N ASP A 378 -22.79 24.12 4.34
CA ASP A 378 -22.06 25.28 4.89
C ASP A 378 -22.00 26.48 3.89
N GLU A 379 -21.84 26.24 2.58
CA GLU A 379 -21.85 27.28 1.52
C GLU A 379 -23.26 27.83 1.24
N ALA A 380 -24.31 27.02 1.44
CA ALA A 380 -25.70 27.48 1.31
C ALA A 380 -26.10 28.47 2.42
N ASP A 381 -25.54 28.34 3.62
CA ASP A 381 -25.76 29.25 4.76
C ASP A 381 -24.94 30.56 4.66
N GLU A 382 -23.93 30.63 3.79
CA GLU A 382 -23.15 31.85 3.51
C GLU A 382 -23.68 32.68 2.33
N THR A 383 -24.78 32.26 1.68
CA THR A 383 -25.46 33.11 0.68
C THR A 383 -26.06 34.34 1.38
N PRO A 384 -25.60 35.57 1.12
CA PRO A 384 -26.16 36.75 1.79
C PRO A 384 -27.63 36.88 1.39
N MET A 385 -28.54 36.86 2.36
CA MET A 385 -29.90 37.36 2.16
C MET A 385 -29.80 38.77 1.59
N ASP A 386 -30.33 38.91 0.37
CA ASP A 386 -30.21 40.06 -0.50
C ASP A 386 -30.33 41.41 0.21
N ALA A 387 -29.44 42.31 -0.19
CA ALA A 387 -29.73 43.73 -0.19
C ALA A 387 -30.97 43.98 -1.04
N THR A 388 -32.10 44.33 -0.43
CA THR A 388 -33.16 45.03 -1.16
C THR A 388 -33.95 45.97 -0.25
N ILE A 389 -33.86 47.25 -0.63
CA ILE A 389 -34.64 48.46 -0.30
C ILE A 389 -34.33 49.15 1.04
#